data_AF-A0A4Q9MU52-F1
#
_entry.id   AF-A0A4Q9MU52-F1
#
_cell.length_a   1.000
_cell.length_b   1.000
_cell.length_c   1.000
_cell.angle_alpha   90.00
_cell.angle_beta   90.00
_cell.angle_gamma   90.00
#
_symmetry.space_group_name_H-M   'P 1'
#
loop_
_entity.id
_entity.type
_entity.pdbx_description
1 polymer ?
#
loop_
_entity_poly.entity_id
_entity_poly.type
_entity_poly.pdbx_seq_one_letter_code
_entity_poly.pdbx_strand_id
1 'polypeptide(L)'
;MDSPEHAFYWQDLTDEEVLFFDSSNQFVLDGLPLGSVDTANESHGATASQLLTPPSSDTTSPWDRNIHSPPPEERIISISTAFQPTGTLLQIPPDTVLIASDRVLFYTHSSQILSATQNRFNGHVLSRSRCPPGASKVSVIPLPDSAAVLNVVLHVVYNISCAYYNPDIATLMSAVDALAVYGYPPQGYVTPSSPLSLYALILSQAPTSPIQVYATAAAHGLHDLAVAVSSHLLSFPVHTLSDELATRIGSVYLKRLCFMQLGRVERLLRLLRALPHIHPEMERCNFVAQKRLARAWGLASASLAWDAKT
;
A
#
# COMPACT_ATOMS: atom_id res chain seq x y z
N MET A 1 18.21 -46.20 16.36
CA MET A 1 17.10 -45.84 17.26
C MET A 1 16.68 -44.46 16.83
N ASP A 2 15.89 -44.41 15.76
CA ASP A 2 15.41 -43.16 15.17
C ASP A 2 14.09 -42.79 15.84
N SER A 3 14.08 -41.62 16.45
CA SER A 3 12.88 -41.01 17.03
C SER A 3 11.93 -40.62 15.90
N PRO A 4 10.63 -40.93 15.99
CA PRO A 4 9.68 -40.55 14.95
C PRO A 4 9.50 -39.03 14.98
N GLU A 5 9.59 -38.43 13.80
CA GLU A 5 9.27 -37.03 13.55
C GLU A 5 7.88 -36.72 14.11
N HIS A 6 7.84 -35.82 15.10
CA HIS A 6 6.59 -35.31 15.66
C HIS A 6 5.93 -34.47 14.56
N ALA A 7 4.93 -35.03 13.88
CA ALA A 7 4.08 -34.27 12.99
C ALA A 7 3.38 -33.17 13.80
N PHE A 8 3.71 -31.92 13.49
CA PHE A 8 3.13 -30.74 14.11
C PHE A 8 1.62 -30.70 13.80
N TYR A 9 0.79 -30.80 14.83
CA TYR A 9 -0.67 -30.85 14.68
C TYR A 9 -1.28 -29.47 14.93
N TRP A 10 -2.43 -29.19 14.32
CA TRP A 10 -3.21 -27.95 14.43
C TRP A 10 -3.56 -27.49 15.86
N GLN A 11 -3.32 -28.35 16.85
CA GLN A 11 -3.52 -28.10 18.28
C GLN A 11 -2.36 -27.31 18.92
N ASP A 12 -1.24 -27.14 18.22
CA ASP A 12 -0.06 -26.41 18.69
C ASP A 12 -0.09 -24.91 18.31
N LEU A 13 -1.14 -24.44 17.63
CA LEU A 13 -1.35 -23.03 17.29
C LEU A 13 -2.06 -22.31 18.43
N THR A 14 -1.68 -21.06 18.70
CA THR A 14 -2.46 -20.24 19.65
C THR A 14 -3.83 -19.88 19.07
N ASP A 15 -4.82 -19.61 19.92
CA ASP A 15 -6.17 -19.23 19.47
C ASP A 15 -6.16 -18.02 18.50
N GLU A 16 -5.20 -17.09 18.67
CA GLU A 16 -5.00 -15.98 17.74
C GLU A 16 -4.51 -16.42 16.36
N GLU A 17 -3.66 -17.45 16.29
CA GLU A 17 -3.17 -17.99 15.02
C GLU A 17 -4.32 -18.66 14.25
N VAL A 18 -5.20 -19.40 14.94
CA VAL A 18 -6.38 -20.03 14.34
C VAL A 18 -7.35 -18.99 13.77
N LEU A 19 -7.66 -17.95 14.54
CA LEU A 19 -8.55 -16.87 14.10
C LEU A 19 -7.99 -16.11 12.88
N PHE A 20 -6.68 -15.85 12.87
CA PHE A 20 -6.01 -15.25 11.72
C PHE A 20 -6.20 -16.08 10.44
N PHE A 21 -6.09 -17.41 10.54
CA PHE A 21 -6.27 -18.31 9.40
C PHE A 21 -7.72 -18.37 8.92
N ASP A 22 -8.70 -18.43 9.82
CA ASP A 22 -10.11 -18.46 9.45
C ASP A 22 -10.56 -17.15 8.78
N SER A 23 -10.14 -15.99 9.31
CA SER A 23 -10.42 -14.70 8.67
C SER A 23 -9.76 -14.57 7.29
N SER A 24 -8.51 -15.03 7.14
CA SER A 24 -7.81 -15.01 5.85
C SER A 24 -8.40 -15.95 4.81
N ASN A 25 -9.10 -17.01 5.23
CA ASN A 25 -9.75 -17.98 4.35
C ASN A 25 -11.20 -17.59 4.00
N GLN A 26 -11.92 -16.91 4.90
CA GLN A 26 -13.30 -16.46 4.66
C GLN A 26 -13.36 -15.40 3.54
N PHE A 27 -12.39 -14.48 3.50
CA PHE A 27 -12.30 -13.45 2.46
C PHE A 27 -12.13 -14.00 1.03
N VAL A 28 -11.60 -15.21 0.86
CA VAL A 28 -11.39 -15.85 -0.45
C VAL A 28 -12.71 -16.35 -1.05
N LEU A 29 -13.73 -16.63 -0.22
CA LEU A 29 -15.01 -17.19 -0.68
C LEU A 29 -16.04 -16.12 -1.10
N ASP A 30 -15.92 -14.89 -0.60
CA ASP A 30 -16.87 -13.80 -0.88
C ASP A 30 -16.48 -12.91 -2.09
N GLY A 31 -15.37 -13.22 -2.78
CA GLY A 31 -14.72 -12.33 -3.75
C GLY A 31 -15.07 -12.49 -5.24
N LEU A 32 -16.10 -13.23 -5.64
CA LEU A 32 -16.47 -13.38 -7.07
C LEU A 32 -17.84 -12.74 -7.39
N PRO A 33 -17.90 -11.47 -7.80
CA PRO A 33 -19.03 -10.95 -8.55
C PRO A 33 -18.85 -11.29 -10.04
N LEU A 34 -19.79 -12.09 -10.59
CA LEU A 34 -19.99 -12.21 -12.03
C LEU A 34 -20.43 -10.84 -12.58
N GLY A 35 -19.51 -10.11 -13.20
CA GLY A 35 -19.80 -8.85 -13.89
C GLY A 35 -20.25 -9.10 -15.33
N SER A 36 -21.52 -8.79 -15.61
CA SER A 36 -22.08 -8.68 -16.97
C SER A 36 -21.54 -7.40 -17.63
N VAL A 37 -21.03 -7.55 -18.85
CA VAL A 37 -20.61 -6.45 -19.73
C VAL A 37 -21.84 -5.86 -20.39
N ASP A 38 -22.06 -4.56 -20.27
CA ASP A 38 -22.86 -3.80 -21.24
C ASP A 38 -22.19 -2.45 -21.55
N THR A 39 -22.02 -2.24 -22.84
CA THR A 39 -21.36 -1.12 -23.52
C THR A 39 -22.26 0.10 -23.63
N ALA A 40 -21.72 1.30 -23.41
CA ALA A 40 -22.37 2.55 -23.84
C ALA A 40 -21.36 3.63 -24.24
N ASN A 41 -21.22 3.74 -25.56
CA ASN A 41 -21.12 4.90 -26.46
C ASN A 41 -20.46 6.24 -26.06
N GLU A 42 -19.69 6.72 -27.04
CA GLU A 42 -19.02 8.01 -27.20
C GLU A 42 -19.95 9.23 -27.16
N SER A 43 -19.43 10.38 -26.69
CA SER A 43 -19.60 11.65 -27.41
C SER A 43 -18.59 12.73 -26.99
N HIS A 44 -17.86 13.17 -28.00
CA HIS A 44 -17.18 14.45 -28.29
C HIS A 44 -17.22 15.62 -27.29
N GLY A 45 -16.04 16.25 -27.13
CA GLY A 45 -15.93 17.61 -26.59
C GLY A 45 -14.49 18.12 -26.46
N ALA A 46 -13.67 18.06 -27.52
CA ALA A 46 -12.34 18.66 -27.54
C ALA A 46 -12.40 20.13 -28.02
N THR A 47 -12.16 21.08 -27.13
CA THR A 47 -11.93 22.49 -27.47
C THR A 47 -10.43 22.79 -27.40
N ALA A 48 -9.82 22.95 -28.57
CA ALA A 48 -8.43 23.37 -28.73
C ALA A 48 -8.33 24.90 -28.60
N SER A 49 -7.71 25.39 -27.54
CA SER A 49 -7.31 26.80 -27.40
C SER A 49 -5.87 26.99 -27.91
N GLN A 50 -5.80 27.34 -29.19
CA GLN A 50 -4.92 28.32 -29.84
C GLN A 50 -3.55 28.62 -29.18
N LEU A 51 -2.49 28.14 -29.85
CA LEU A 51 -1.11 28.63 -29.75
C LEU A 51 -1.03 30.08 -30.27
N LEU A 52 -0.46 30.98 -29.47
CA LEU A 52 0.02 32.30 -29.89
C LEU A 52 1.55 32.29 -29.88
N THR A 53 2.16 32.39 -31.05
CA THR A 53 3.60 32.62 -31.26
C THR A 53 3.97 34.08 -30.95
N PRO A 54 5.07 34.37 -30.23
CA PRO A 54 5.65 35.70 -30.21
C PRO A 54 6.56 35.93 -31.45
N PRO A 55 6.71 37.18 -31.94
CA PRO A 55 7.48 37.48 -33.13
C PRO A 55 9.00 37.54 -32.88
N SER A 56 9.75 37.17 -33.91
CA SER A 56 11.21 37.31 -34.02
C SER A 56 11.66 38.76 -33.87
N SER A 57 12.72 38.98 -33.10
CA SER A 57 13.47 40.25 -33.09
C SER A 57 14.95 39.95 -33.30
N ASP A 58 15.35 40.00 -34.57
CA ASP A 58 16.74 40.19 -34.97
C ASP A 58 17.11 41.66 -34.76
N THR A 59 17.87 41.94 -33.69
CA THR A 59 18.71 43.15 -33.62
C THR A 59 20.00 42.78 -32.90
N THR A 60 20.98 42.29 -33.66
CA THR A 60 22.36 42.16 -33.19
C THR A 60 23.03 43.53 -33.25
N SER A 61 23.38 44.09 -32.09
CA SER A 61 24.34 45.19 -31.97
C SER A 61 25.49 44.76 -31.05
N PRO A 62 26.76 45.03 -31.40
CA PRO A 62 27.89 44.21 -30.98
C PRO A 62 28.70 44.88 -29.87
N TRP A 63 28.14 45.06 -28.68
CA TRP A 63 28.90 45.55 -27.52
C TRP A 63 28.34 44.98 -26.21
N ASP A 64 28.57 43.70 -25.95
CA ASP A 64 28.74 43.21 -24.57
C ASP A 64 29.36 41.81 -24.57
N ARG A 65 30.69 41.79 -24.69
CA ARG A 65 31.49 40.67 -24.18
C ARG A 65 31.58 40.83 -22.67
N ASN A 66 30.61 40.29 -21.94
CA ASN A 66 30.73 40.17 -20.49
C ASN A 66 30.22 38.80 -20.03
N ILE A 67 31.19 37.96 -19.61
CA ILE A 67 31.09 36.89 -18.61
C ILE A 67 29.76 36.10 -18.64
N HIS A 68 29.72 35.03 -19.43
CA HIS A 68 28.75 33.97 -19.23
C HIS A 68 29.16 33.13 -18.02
N SER A 69 28.87 33.63 -16.81
CA SER A 69 28.47 32.71 -15.75
C SER A 69 27.12 32.10 -16.18
N PRO A 70 26.92 30.78 -16.11
CA PRO A 70 25.59 30.22 -16.35
C PRO A 70 24.61 30.95 -15.41
N PRO A 71 23.40 31.31 -15.88
CA PRO A 71 22.41 31.91 -15.00
C PRO A 71 22.26 31.00 -13.78
N PRO A 72 22.13 31.55 -12.55
CA PRO A 72 21.81 30.72 -11.40
C PRO A 72 20.56 29.94 -11.80
N GLU A 73 20.64 28.61 -11.84
CA GLU A 73 19.52 27.76 -12.19
C GLU A 73 18.27 28.33 -11.53
N GLU A 74 17.32 28.83 -12.32
CA GLU A 74 16.09 29.41 -11.81
C GLU A 74 15.48 28.33 -10.93
N ARG A 75 15.61 28.53 -9.62
CA ARG A 75 15.22 27.56 -8.61
C ARG A 75 13.71 27.64 -8.54
N ILE A 76 13.03 26.98 -9.47
CA ILE A 76 11.58 26.91 -9.49
C ILE A 76 11.18 26.19 -8.21
N ILE A 77 10.51 26.93 -7.34
CA ILE A 77 9.99 26.45 -6.08
C ILE A 77 8.48 26.33 -6.28
N SER A 78 7.95 25.12 -6.13
CA SER A 78 6.52 24.84 -6.32
C SER A 78 5.80 24.85 -4.97
N ILE A 79 4.54 25.27 -4.95
CA ILE A 79 3.71 25.27 -3.72
C ILE A 79 2.68 24.16 -3.84
N SER A 80 2.49 23.39 -2.78
CA SER A 80 1.44 22.36 -2.71
C SER A 80 0.07 22.99 -2.93
N THR A 81 -0.76 22.40 -3.80
CA THR A 81 -2.11 22.89 -4.05
C THR A 81 -3.07 22.66 -2.87
N ALA A 82 -2.83 21.66 -2.03
CA ALA A 82 -3.59 21.41 -0.81
C ALA A 82 -3.15 22.32 0.36
N PHE A 83 -1.84 22.52 0.51
CA PHE A 83 -1.23 23.20 1.65
C PHE A 83 -0.62 24.53 1.22
N GLN A 84 -1.50 25.46 0.85
CA GLN A 84 -1.14 26.80 0.36
C GLN A 84 -1.12 27.85 1.49
N PRO A 85 -0.36 28.96 1.34
CA PRO A 85 -0.30 30.02 2.34
C PRO A 85 -1.67 30.64 2.63
N THR A 86 -2.52 30.73 1.61
CA THR A 86 -3.87 31.31 1.66
C THR A 86 -4.95 30.26 1.95
N GLY A 87 -4.58 29.00 2.17
CA GLY A 87 -5.52 27.91 2.40
C GLY A 87 -6.18 28.01 3.78
N THR A 88 -7.49 27.81 3.85
CA THR A 88 -8.28 27.87 5.09
C THR A 88 -8.43 26.48 5.72
N LEU A 89 -7.31 25.75 5.90
CA LEU A 89 -7.35 24.43 6.55
C LEU A 89 -7.70 24.55 8.04
N LEU A 90 -7.27 25.64 8.68
CA LEU A 90 -7.67 26.03 10.03
C LEU A 90 -8.03 27.53 10.03
N GLN A 91 -8.77 28.00 11.05
CA GLN A 91 -9.07 29.43 11.24
C GLN A 91 -7.87 30.23 11.81
N ILE A 92 -6.66 29.77 11.55
CA ILE A 92 -5.40 30.41 11.93
C ILE A 92 -4.48 30.41 10.71
N PRO A 93 -3.61 31.42 10.55
CA PRO A 93 -2.64 31.41 9.46
C PRO A 93 -1.58 30.32 9.70
N PRO A 94 -1.06 29.70 8.62
CA PRO A 94 0.03 28.73 8.73
C PRO A 94 1.28 29.39 9.32
N ASP A 95 1.91 28.71 10.28
CA ASP A 95 3.09 29.20 11.00
C ASP A 95 4.34 28.34 10.76
N THR A 96 4.21 27.28 9.96
CA THR A 96 5.27 26.33 9.62
C THR A 96 5.26 26.03 8.12
N VAL A 97 6.44 26.00 7.51
CA VAL A 97 6.63 25.65 6.10
C VAL A 97 7.53 24.42 6.04
N LEU A 98 6.99 23.32 5.53
CA LEU A 98 7.77 22.11 5.25
C LEU A 98 8.24 22.16 3.80
N ILE A 99 9.49 21.78 3.55
CA ILE A 99 10.08 21.72 2.21
C ILE A 99 10.39 20.26 1.90
N ALA A 100 9.74 19.72 0.87
CA ALA A 100 10.00 18.39 0.36
C ALA A 100 11.34 18.32 -0.40
N SER A 101 11.85 17.11 -0.62
CA SER A 101 13.12 16.87 -1.33
C SER A 101 13.12 17.37 -2.78
N ASP A 102 11.95 17.34 -3.42
CA ASP A 102 11.65 17.85 -4.76
C ASP A 102 11.28 19.35 -4.76
N ARG A 103 11.55 20.05 -3.65
CA ARG A 103 11.42 21.51 -3.48
C ARG A 103 9.98 22.04 -3.54
N VAL A 104 9.00 21.19 -3.25
CA VAL A 104 7.63 21.63 -3.03
C VAL A 104 7.48 22.13 -1.59
N LEU A 105 6.92 23.33 -1.39
CA LEU A 105 6.57 23.80 -0.05
C LEU A 105 5.15 23.44 0.36
N PHE A 106 5.00 23.14 1.64
CA PHE A 106 3.74 22.88 2.31
C PHE A 106 3.57 23.87 3.47
N TYR A 107 2.56 24.73 3.38
CA TYR A 107 2.20 25.67 4.43
C TYR A 107 1.29 24.96 5.44
N THR A 108 1.74 24.86 6.68
CA THR A 108 1.16 24.03 7.73
C THR A 108 1.15 24.74 9.08
N HIS A 109 0.52 24.11 10.06
CA HIS A 109 0.33 24.61 11.40
C HIS A 109 1.10 23.72 12.39
N SER A 110 2.04 24.32 13.12
CA SER A 110 2.83 23.66 14.15
C SER A 110 1.96 23.01 15.22
N SER A 111 0.84 23.65 15.58
CA SER A 111 -0.12 23.14 16.57
C SER A 111 -0.76 21.83 16.13
N GLN A 112 -1.18 21.74 14.86
CA GLN A 112 -1.80 20.53 14.30
C GLN A 112 -0.78 19.41 14.10
N ILE A 113 0.43 19.75 13.64
CA ILE A 113 1.50 18.76 13.48
C ILE A 113 1.86 18.20 14.85
N LEU A 114 2.12 19.05 15.84
CA LEU A 114 2.55 18.61 17.17
C LEU A 114 1.46 17.92 18.00
N SER A 115 0.17 18.22 17.78
CA SER A 115 -0.93 17.65 18.58
C SER A 115 -1.02 16.12 18.46
N ALA A 116 -0.60 15.58 17.31
CA ALA A 116 -0.71 14.17 17.01
C ALA A 116 0.65 13.42 17.01
N THR A 117 1.79 14.13 17.04
CA THR A 117 3.12 13.49 17.05
C THR A 117 3.51 12.98 18.44
N GLN A 118 4.12 11.80 18.48
CA GLN A 118 4.74 11.26 19.70
C GLN A 118 6.23 11.61 19.82
N ASN A 119 6.89 11.99 18.72
CA ASN A 119 8.33 12.28 18.68
C ASN A 119 8.70 13.70 18.24
N ARG A 120 7.75 14.66 18.34
CA ARG A 120 7.91 16.05 17.88
C ARG A 120 8.31 16.15 16.40
N PHE A 121 7.70 15.32 15.56
CA PHE A 121 7.97 15.26 14.12
C PHE A 121 9.45 14.96 13.84
N ASN A 122 9.95 13.88 14.43
CA ASN A 122 11.35 13.46 14.43
C ASN A 122 12.33 14.55 14.93
N GLY A 123 11.88 15.36 15.89
CA GLY A 123 12.66 16.48 16.44
C GLY A 123 12.77 17.72 15.54
N HIS A 124 12.16 17.70 14.35
CA HIS A 124 12.24 18.84 13.41
C HIS A 124 11.38 20.03 13.83
N VAL A 125 10.29 19.81 14.58
CA VAL A 125 9.39 20.88 15.01
C VAL A 125 9.68 21.25 16.47
N LEU A 126 10.25 22.44 16.68
CA LEU A 126 10.46 22.99 18.00
C LEU A 126 9.14 23.56 18.54
N SER A 127 8.74 23.18 19.76
CA SER A 127 7.64 23.85 20.47
C SER A 127 7.95 25.35 20.58
N ARG A 128 7.03 26.18 20.08
CA ARG A 128 7.11 27.64 20.01
C ARG A 128 7.44 28.33 21.36
N SER A 129 7.20 27.64 22.47
CA SER A 129 7.60 28.03 23.83
C SER A 129 9.12 28.24 24.01
N ARG A 130 9.96 27.73 23.10
CA ARG A 130 11.43 27.92 23.14
C ARG A 130 11.94 29.05 22.25
N CYS A 131 11.06 29.71 21.50
CA CYS A 131 11.46 30.86 20.69
C CYS A 131 11.47 32.14 21.55
N PRO A 132 12.50 33.00 21.43
CA PRO A 132 12.53 34.27 22.15
C PRO A 132 11.33 35.16 21.76
N PRO A 133 10.74 35.89 22.72
CA PRO A 133 9.60 36.77 22.45
C PRO A 133 10.01 37.85 21.44
N GLY A 134 9.33 37.89 20.29
CA GLY A 134 9.60 38.82 19.18
C GLY A 134 9.95 38.16 17.85
N ALA A 135 10.30 36.87 17.83
CA ALA A 135 10.51 36.13 16.59
C ALA A 135 9.17 35.56 16.07
N SER A 136 8.34 36.40 15.45
CA SER A 136 7.21 35.94 14.62
C SER A 136 7.75 35.40 13.28
N LYS A 137 8.65 34.42 13.34
CA LYS A 137 9.26 33.80 12.17
C LYS A 137 8.55 32.49 11.91
N VAL A 138 7.96 32.39 10.72
CA VAL A 138 7.50 31.12 10.16
C VAL A 138 8.66 30.14 10.17
N SER A 139 8.45 28.96 10.76
CA SER A 139 9.51 27.94 10.85
C SER A 139 9.62 27.23 9.50
N VAL A 140 10.80 27.23 8.89
CA VAL A 140 11.05 26.55 7.61
C VAL A 140 11.85 25.28 7.87
N ILE A 141 11.31 24.13 7.47
CA ILE A 141 11.84 22.81 7.81
C ILE A 141 12.02 21.98 6.53
N PRO A 142 13.26 21.68 6.11
CA PRO A 142 13.50 20.75 5.02
C PRO A 142 13.33 19.30 5.49
N LEU A 143 12.71 18.48 4.65
CA LEU A 143 12.43 17.07 4.89
C LEU A 143 13.01 16.21 3.75
N PRO A 144 13.44 14.97 4.04
CA PRO A 144 14.06 14.09 3.05
C PRO A 144 13.06 13.45 2.09
N ASP A 145 11.77 13.47 2.41
CA ASP A 145 10.72 12.81 1.61
C ASP A 145 10.24 13.67 0.44
N SER A 146 9.74 13.00 -0.60
CA SER A 146 9.14 13.64 -1.77
C SER A 146 7.81 14.32 -1.45
N ALA A 147 7.39 15.27 -2.29
CA ALA A 147 6.12 15.95 -2.11
C ALA A 147 4.93 14.99 -2.09
N ALA A 148 4.96 13.94 -2.91
CA ALA A 148 3.89 12.95 -2.98
C ALA A 148 3.69 12.22 -1.64
N VAL A 149 4.79 11.79 -1.01
CA VAL A 149 4.78 11.12 0.30
C VAL A 149 4.32 12.08 1.38
N LEU A 150 4.90 13.29 1.44
CA LEU A 150 4.53 14.30 2.44
C LEU A 150 3.08 14.76 2.30
N ASN A 151 2.56 14.83 1.08
CA ASN A 151 1.16 15.16 0.86
C ASN A 151 0.26 14.12 1.52
N VAL A 152 0.51 12.83 1.31
CA VAL A 152 -0.25 11.75 1.95
C VAL A 152 -0.14 11.84 3.48
N VAL A 153 1.07 12.00 4.01
CA VAL A 153 1.31 12.14 5.46
C VAL A 153 0.51 13.31 6.04
N LEU A 154 0.58 14.49 5.41
CA LEU A 154 -0.13 15.67 5.89
C LEU A 154 -1.64 15.51 5.78
N HIS A 155 -2.15 14.91 4.70
CA HIS A 155 -3.57 14.58 4.58
C HIS A 155 -4.05 13.70 5.75
N VAL A 156 -3.25 12.69 6.14
CA VAL A 156 -3.54 11.86 7.32
C VAL A 156 -3.52 12.67 8.62
N VAL A 157 -2.51 13.52 8.83
CA VAL A 157 -2.36 14.34 10.05
C VAL A 157 -3.49 15.38 10.21
N TYR A 158 -3.97 15.93 9.10
CA TYR A 158 -5.10 16.86 9.08
C TYR A 158 -6.46 16.16 9.01
N ASN A 159 -6.49 14.83 8.97
CA ASN A 159 -7.69 14.03 8.82
C ASN A 159 -8.51 14.41 7.58
N ILE A 160 -7.84 14.54 6.43
CA ILE A 160 -8.39 14.86 5.11
C ILE A 160 -8.11 13.68 4.18
N SER A 161 -9.09 13.29 3.35
CA SER A 161 -8.86 12.24 2.36
C SER A 161 -7.81 12.64 1.32
N CYS A 162 -6.88 11.73 1.03
CA CYS A 162 -5.90 11.86 -0.05
C CYS A 162 -6.35 11.21 -1.37
N ALA A 163 -7.57 10.66 -1.43
CA ALA A 163 -8.08 9.91 -2.58
C ALA A 163 -8.11 10.72 -3.88
N TYR A 164 -8.34 12.04 -3.78
CA TYR A 164 -8.37 12.94 -4.93
C TYR A 164 -7.06 12.97 -5.71
N TYR A 165 -5.92 12.80 -5.03
CA TYR A 165 -4.59 12.84 -5.64
C TYR A 165 -4.18 11.49 -6.26
N ASN A 166 -4.97 10.44 -6.02
CA ASN A 166 -4.72 9.08 -6.49
C ASN A 166 -3.23 8.65 -6.42
N PRO A 167 -2.62 8.67 -5.21
CA PRO A 167 -1.22 8.29 -5.05
C PRO A 167 -1.01 6.82 -5.43
N ASP A 168 0.16 6.54 -6.02
CA ASP A 168 0.58 5.17 -6.36
C ASP A 168 0.89 4.35 -5.10
N ILE A 169 0.81 3.02 -5.22
CA ILE A 169 0.99 2.08 -4.11
C ILE A 169 2.38 2.21 -3.47
N ALA A 170 3.43 2.45 -4.27
CA ALA A 170 4.78 2.69 -3.74
C ALA A 170 4.85 3.95 -2.86
N THR A 171 4.10 4.99 -3.24
CA THR A 171 3.99 6.24 -2.47
C THR A 171 3.21 6.01 -1.18
N LEU A 172 2.12 5.24 -1.24
CA LEU A 172 1.33 4.87 -0.06
C LEU A 172 2.16 4.09 0.96
N MET A 173 2.96 3.11 0.53
CA MET A 173 3.84 2.35 1.42
C MET A 173 4.93 3.22 2.04
N SER A 174 5.56 4.08 1.23
CA SER A 174 6.56 5.04 1.71
C SER A 174 5.96 6.04 2.70
N ALA A 175 4.69 6.44 2.52
CA ALA A 175 3.98 7.30 3.45
C ALA A 175 3.67 6.61 4.78
N VAL A 176 3.36 5.31 4.78
CA VAL A 176 3.21 4.52 6.02
C VAL A 176 4.53 4.46 6.79
N ASP A 177 5.65 4.23 6.09
CA ASP A 177 6.98 4.27 6.71
C ASP A 177 7.32 5.66 7.27
N ALA A 178 7.04 6.71 6.50
CA ALA A 178 7.28 8.09 6.89
C ALA A 178 6.42 8.51 8.11
N LEU A 179 5.17 8.04 8.21
CA LEU A 179 4.32 8.28 9.39
C LEU A 179 5.01 7.81 10.67
N ALA A 180 5.55 6.58 10.66
CA ALA A 180 6.27 6.04 11.81
C ALA A 180 7.53 6.87 12.14
N VAL A 181 8.30 7.29 11.12
CA VAL A 181 9.48 8.14 11.29
C VAL A 181 9.12 9.51 11.90
N TYR A 182 8.03 10.13 11.45
CA TYR A 182 7.54 11.40 11.99
C TYR A 182 6.75 11.26 13.30
N GLY A 183 6.70 10.06 13.88
CA GLY A 183 6.13 9.80 15.20
C GLY A 183 4.61 9.75 15.22
N TYR A 184 3.98 9.45 14.09
CA TYR A 184 2.57 9.12 13.99
C TYR A 184 2.44 7.59 13.93
N PRO A 185 1.88 6.93 14.97
CA PRO A 185 1.75 5.48 14.99
C PRO A 185 0.82 5.02 13.85
N PRO A 186 1.30 4.24 12.86
CA PRO A 186 0.47 3.84 11.72
C PRO A 186 -0.80 3.07 12.13
N GLN A 187 -0.77 2.38 13.26
CA GLN A 187 -1.88 1.58 13.78
C GLN A 187 -3.12 2.42 14.09
N GLY A 188 -2.98 3.72 14.40
CA GLY A 188 -4.11 4.61 14.65
C GLY A 188 -4.75 5.17 13.37
N TYR A 189 -4.00 5.27 12.29
CA TYR A 189 -4.42 5.95 11.06
C TYR A 189 -4.81 4.99 9.93
N VAL A 190 -4.24 3.78 9.93
CA VAL A 190 -4.51 2.74 8.94
C VAL A 190 -5.53 1.75 9.53
N THR A 191 -6.69 2.27 9.94
CA THR A 191 -7.79 1.47 10.51
C THR A 191 -8.98 1.38 9.55
N PRO A 192 -9.66 0.22 9.50
CA PRO A 192 -10.85 0.05 8.66
C PRO A 192 -12.04 0.91 9.13
N SER A 193 -12.03 1.36 10.39
CA SER A 193 -13.12 2.13 11.02
C SER A 193 -13.16 3.61 10.61
N SER A 194 -12.09 4.14 10.02
CA SER A 194 -12.03 5.55 9.63
C SER A 194 -12.42 5.73 8.16
N PRO A 195 -13.48 6.50 7.85
CA PRO A 195 -14.00 6.67 6.49
C PRO A 195 -13.09 7.51 5.57
N LEU A 196 -12.11 8.23 6.14
CA LEU A 196 -11.11 9.02 5.42
C LEU A 196 -9.73 8.34 5.40
N SER A 197 -9.68 7.06 5.78
CA SER A 197 -8.44 6.35 6.06
C SER A 197 -7.64 6.00 4.80
N LEU A 198 -6.33 6.00 5.01
CA LEU A 198 -5.34 5.44 4.10
C LEU A 198 -5.60 3.95 3.79
N TYR A 199 -6.28 3.25 4.69
CA TYR A 199 -6.57 1.82 4.62
C TYR A 199 -7.33 1.42 3.34
N ALA A 200 -8.44 2.11 3.03
CA ALA A 200 -9.26 1.77 1.87
C ALA A 200 -8.52 2.00 0.53
N LEU A 201 -7.70 3.05 0.46
CA LEU A 201 -6.87 3.35 -0.71
C LEU A 201 -5.76 2.32 -0.92
N ILE A 202 -5.12 1.86 0.17
CA ILE A 202 -4.13 0.80 0.08
C ILE A 202 -4.80 -0.50 -0.40
N LEU A 203 -5.97 -0.84 0.16
CA LEU A 203 -6.64 -2.10 -0.14
C LEU A 203 -7.12 -2.16 -1.61
N SER A 204 -7.59 -1.04 -2.18
CA SER A 204 -8.01 -1.00 -3.58
C SER A 204 -6.84 -1.20 -4.57
N GLN A 205 -5.62 -0.85 -4.17
CA GLN A 205 -4.41 -1.01 -4.98
C GLN A 205 -3.54 -2.22 -4.57
N ALA A 206 -3.92 -2.93 -3.51
CA ALA A 206 -3.16 -4.07 -2.98
C ALA A 206 -2.86 -5.19 -3.98
N PRO A 207 -3.75 -5.54 -4.93
CA PRO A 207 -3.48 -6.59 -5.92
C PRO A 207 -2.26 -6.31 -6.81
N THR A 208 -1.86 -5.06 -6.97
CA THR A 208 -0.73 -4.66 -7.83
C THR A 208 0.62 -5.07 -7.25
N SER A 209 0.77 -5.02 -5.92
CA SER A 209 2.03 -5.32 -5.23
C SER A 209 1.81 -5.96 -3.84
N PRO A 210 1.12 -7.11 -3.77
CA PRO A 210 0.60 -7.64 -2.52
C PRO A 210 1.69 -7.98 -1.51
N ILE A 211 2.88 -8.42 -1.96
CA ILE A 211 3.99 -8.74 -1.08
C ILE A 211 4.60 -7.49 -0.42
N GLN A 212 4.66 -6.36 -1.15
CA GLN A 212 5.17 -5.10 -0.60
C GLN A 212 4.21 -4.53 0.44
N VAL A 213 2.90 -4.62 0.17
CA VAL A 213 1.89 -4.17 1.12
C VAL A 213 1.89 -5.05 2.37
N TYR A 214 1.98 -6.36 2.21
CA TYR A 214 2.09 -7.29 3.34
C TYR A 214 3.36 -7.05 4.17
N ALA A 215 4.51 -6.82 3.53
CA ALA A 215 5.76 -6.54 4.22
C ALA A 215 5.70 -5.22 5.01
N THR A 216 5.13 -4.17 4.43
CA THR A 216 4.94 -2.88 5.11
C THR A 216 3.95 -3.00 6.26
N ALA A 217 2.83 -3.70 6.05
CA ALA A 217 1.86 -3.96 7.10
C ALA A 217 2.48 -4.72 8.27
N ALA A 218 3.26 -5.78 7.98
CA ALA A 218 3.95 -6.57 8.98
C ALA A 218 5.02 -5.76 9.75
N ALA A 219 5.82 -4.95 9.05
CA ALA A 219 6.86 -4.11 9.66
C ALA A 219 6.30 -3.13 10.71
N HIS A 220 5.09 -2.61 10.46
CA HIS A 220 4.40 -1.68 11.38
C HIS A 220 3.35 -2.37 12.26
N GLY A 221 3.24 -3.69 12.23
CA GLY A 221 2.27 -4.44 13.03
C GLY A 221 0.79 -4.16 12.68
N LEU A 222 0.49 -3.79 11.44
CA LEU A 222 -0.85 -3.54 10.93
C LEU A 222 -1.58 -4.85 10.61
N HIS A 223 -2.10 -5.50 11.66
CA HIS A 223 -2.67 -6.83 11.56
C HIS A 223 -3.84 -6.93 10.57
N ASP A 224 -4.83 -6.05 10.66
CA ASP A 224 -6.04 -6.10 9.81
C ASP A 224 -5.69 -5.94 8.33
N LEU A 225 -4.73 -5.07 8.02
CA LEU A 225 -4.23 -4.87 6.66
C LEU A 225 -3.48 -6.11 6.16
N ALA A 226 -2.64 -6.71 7.01
CA ALA A 226 -1.94 -7.94 6.67
C ALA A 226 -2.90 -9.11 6.40
N VAL A 227 -3.99 -9.23 7.17
CA VAL A 227 -5.07 -10.21 6.93
C VAL A 227 -5.73 -9.95 5.58
N ALA A 228 -6.16 -8.71 5.31
CA ALA A 228 -6.89 -8.40 4.08
C ALA A 228 -6.05 -8.69 2.82
N VAL A 229 -4.77 -8.32 2.85
CA VAL A 229 -3.83 -8.50 1.72
C VAL A 229 -3.38 -9.95 1.55
N SER A 230 -3.47 -10.78 2.60
CA SER A 230 -3.06 -12.19 2.56
C SER A 230 -3.78 -13.04 1.50
N SER A 231 -5.00 -12.63 1.12
CA SER A 231 -5.78 -13.24 0.05
C SER A 231 -5.10 -13.08 -1.31
N HIS A 232 -4.44 -11.94 -1.56
CA HIS A 232 -3.73 -11.67 -2.81
C HIS A 232 -2.36 -12.36 -2.89
N LEU A 233 -1.87 -12.91 -1.78
CA LEU A 233 -0.61 -13.68 -1.74
C LEU A 233 -0.80 -15.16 -2.05
N LEU A 234 -2.01 -15.60 -2.40
CA LEU A 234 -2.32 -17.00 -2.75
C LEU A 234 -1.37 -17.59 -3.81
N SER A 235 -1.12 -16.84 -4.87
CA SER A 235 -0.29 -17.30 -6.00
C SER A 235 1.17 -16.89 -5.85
N PHE A 236 1.57 -16.31 -4.72
CA PHE A 236 2.93 -15.81 -4.54
C PHE A 236 3.90 -16.96 -4.24
N PRO A 237 4.93 -17.20 -5.08
CA PRO A 237 5.92 -18.22 -4.82
C PRO A 237 6.84 -17.80 -3.66
N VAL A 238 6.69 -18.46 -2.51
CA VAL A 238 7.47 -18.16 -1.29
C VAL A 238 8.98 -18.27 -1.53
N HIS A 239 9.43 -19.13 -2.44
CA HIS A 239 10.85 -19.26 -2.79
C HIS A 239 11.45 -18.03 -3.48
N THR A 240 10.63 -17.13 -4.04
CA THR A 240 11.09 -15.87 -4.65
C THR A 240 11.23 -14.73 -3.64
N LEU A 241 10.93 -14.99 -2.37
CA LEU A 241 11.02 -14.01 -1.31
C LEU A 241 12.49 -13.67 -1.05
N SER A 242 12.84 -12.39 -1.19
CA SER A 242 14.18 -11.91 -0.89
C SER A 242 14.43 -11.79 0.61
N ASP A 243 15.69 -11.89 1.03
CA ASP A 243 16.09 -11.72 2.43
C ASP A 243 15.70 -10.35 3.00
N GLU A 244 15.71 -9.31 2.15
CA GLU A 244 15.29 -7.96 2.52
C GLU A 244 13.79 -7.93 2.89
N LEU A 245 12.95 -8.56 2.07
CA LEU A 245 11.51 -8.67 2.36
C LEU A 245 11.25 -9.57 3.57
N ALA A 246 12.00 -10.67 3.72
CA ALA A 246 11.90 -11.54 4.88
C ALA A 246 12.19 -10.79 6.18
N THR A 247 13.24 -9.98 6.17
CA THR A 247 13.66 -9.15 7.30
C THR A 247 12.60 -8.09 7.62
N ARG A 248 12.04 -7.45 6.58
CA ARG A 248 10.98 -6.44 6.74
C ARG A 248 9.68 -7.04 7.28
N ILE A 249 9.29 -8.23 6.83
CA ILE A 249 8.09 -8.93 7.33
C ILE A 249 8.28 -9.35 8.80
N GLY A 250 9.48 -9.80 9.15
CA GLY A 250 9.79 -10.31 10.48
C GLY A 250 9.27 -11.74 10.71
N SER A 251 9.79 -12.39 11.74
CA SER A 251 9.58 -13.84 11.98
C SER A 251 8.12 -14.22 12.22
N VAL A 252 7.36 -13.37 12.93
CA VAL A 252 5.95 -13.65 13.28
C VAL A 252 5.06 -13.69 12.04
N TYR A 253 5.12 -12.63 11.21
CA TYR A 253 4.33 -12.56 9.99
C TYR A 253 4.86 -13.52 8.92
N LEU A 254 6.16 -13.79 8.88
CA LEU A 254 6.73 -14.78 7.97
C LEU A 254 6.24 -16.19 8.31
N LYS A 255 6.24 -16.58 9.59
CA LYS A 255 5.64 -17.83 10.07
C LYS A 255 4.18 -17.89 9.61
N ARG A 256 3.39 -16.85 9.86
CA ARG A 256 1.98 -16.78 9.45
C ARG A 256 1.82 -16.96 7.94
N LEU A 257 2.65 -16.31 7.13
CA LEU A 257 2.64 -16.45 5.67
C LEU A 257 2.90 -17.89 5.24
N CYS A 258 3.95 -18.53 5.75
CA CYS A 258 4.31 -19.90 5.42
C CYS A 258 3.21 -20.90 5.82
N PHE A 259 2.70 -20.79 7.05
CA PHE A 259 1.62 -21.66 7.54
C PHE A 259 0.33 -21.48 6.75
N MET A 260 0.03 -20.27 6.30
CA MET A 260 -1.14 -20.00 5.46
C MET A 260 -1.03 -20.74 4.13
N GLN A 261 0.14 -20.69 3.48
CA GLN A 261 0.37 -21.38 2.22
C GLN A 261 0.31 -22.90 2.40
N LEU A 262 0.96 -23.43 3.44
CA LEU A 262 0.92 -24.86 3.75
C LEU A 262 -0.51 -25.33 4.05
N GLY A 263 -1.24 -24.60 4.91
CA GLY A 263 -2.63 -24.91 5.25
C GLY A 263 -3.57 -24.88 4.04
N ARG A 264 -3.34 -23.96 3.10
CA ARG A 264 -4.11 -23.88 1.84
C ARG A 264 -3.84 -25.09 0.93
N VAL A 265 -2.58 -25.47 0.78
CA VAL A 265 -2.19 -26.69 0.04
C VAL A 265 -2.80 -27.92 0.69
N GLU A 266 -2.71 -28.07 2.01
CA GLU A 266 -3.34 -29.17 2.74
C GLU A 266 -4.86 -29.21 2.54
N ARG A 267 -5.54 -28.05 2.61
CA ARG A 267 -6.99 -27.95 2.42
C ARG A 267 -7.38 -28.31 0.99
N LEU A 268 -6.64 -27.82 0.00
CA LEU A 268 -6.84 -28.19 -1.40
C LEU A 268 -6.67 -29.70 -1.60
N LEU A 269 -5.61 -30.30 -1.06
CA LEU A 269 -5.39 -31.75 -1.15
C LEU A 269 -6.49 -32.55 -0.46
N ARG A 270 -7.01 -32.09 0.69
CA ARG A 270 -8.18 -32.72 1.33
C ARG A 270 -9.42 -32.67 0.46
N LEU A 271 -9.69 -31.54 -0.19
CA LEU A 271 -10.80 -31.40 -1.14
C LEU A 271 -10.61 -32.28 -2.38
N LEU A 272 -9.40 -32.36 -2.93
CA LEU A 272 -9.09 -33.18 -4.10
C LEU A 272 -9.13 -34.69 -3.80
N ARG A 273 -8.87 -35.10 -2.56
CA ARG A 273 -9.00 -36.52 -2.14
C ARG A 273 -10.44 -37.00 -2.11
N ALA A 274 -11.41 -36.11 -1.92
CA ALA A 274 -12.82 -36.48 -2.00
C ALA A 274 -13.17 -36.81 -3.46
N LEU A 275 -13.66 -38.03 -3.68
CA LEU A 275 -14.10 -38.43 -5.02
C LEU A 275 -15.33 -37.58 -5.41
N PRO A 276 -15.41 -37.07 -6.65
CA PRO A 276 -16.60 -36.38 -7.13
C PRO A 276 -17.84 -37.25 -6.95
N HIS A 277 -18.95 -36.65 -6.51
CA HIS A 277 -20.20 -37.38 -6.33
C HIS A 277 -20.63 -38.07 -7.62
N ILE A 278 -20.87 -39.38 -7.52
CA ILE A 278 -21.32 -40.19 -8.65
C ILE A 278 -22.84 -40.05 -8.74
N HIS A 279 -23.34 -39.67 -9.91
CA HIS A 279 -24.77 -39.57 -10.18
C HIS A 279 -25.33 -40.92 -10.70
N PRO A 280 -26.65 -41.18 -10.61
CA PRO A 280 -27.28 -42.35 -11.22
C PRO A 280 -27.03 -42.43 -12.73
N GLU A 281 -26.97 -43.62 -13.31
CA GLU A 281 -26.67 -43.82 -14.74
C GLU A 281 -27.60 -43.00 -15.65
N MET A 282 -27.01 -42.28 -16.61
CA MET A 282 -27.72 -41.52 -17.63
C MET A 282 -27.24 -41.94 -19.01
N GLU A 283 -28.05 -41.78 -20.05
CA GLU A 283 -27.69 -42.14 -21.44
C GLU A 283 -26.39 -41.48 -21.92
N ARG A 284 -26.07 -40.29 -21.39
CA ARG A 284 -24.84 -39.53 -21.68
C ARG A 284 -23.62 -39.90 -20.82
N CYS A 285 -23.80 -40.64 -19.73
CA CYS A 285 -22.75 -40.98 -18.78
C CYS A 285 -23.08 -42.32 -18.09
N ASN A 286 -22.51 -43.40 -18.63
CA ASN A 286 -22.69 -44.75 -18.13
C ASN A 286 -21.69 -45.10 -17.01
N PHE A 287 -21.92 -46.19 -16.31
CA PHE A 287 -21.07 -46.66 -15.22
C PHE A 287 -19.59 -46.84 -15.61
N VAL A 288 -19.32 -47.26 -16.86
CA VAL A 288 -17.95 -47.43 -17.37
C VAL A 288 -17.23 -46.08 -17.47
N ALA A 289 -17.91 -45.05 -17.97
CA ALA A 289 -17.39 -43.69 -18.04
C ALA A 289 -17.14 -43.11 -16.63
N GLN A 290 -18.06 -43.33 -15.70
CA GLN A 290 -17.92 -42.90 -14.30
C GLN A 290 -16.72 -43.58 -13.61
N LYS A 291 -16.53 -44.89 -13.80
CA LYS A 291 -15.40 -45.63 -13.25
C LYS A 291 -14.06 -45.18 -13.84
N ARG A 292 -14.04 -44.87 -15.14
CA ARG A 292 -12.85 -44.31 -15.81
C ARG A 292 -12.52 -42.91 -15.26
N LEU A 293 -13.52 -42.05 -15.05
CA LEU A 293 -13.34 -40.73 -14.44
C LEU A 293 -12.80 -40.85 -13.00
N ALA A 294 -13.36 -41.74 -12.19
CA ALA A 294 -12.90 -41.95 -10.81
C ALA A 294 -11.42 -42.38 -10.75
N ARG A 295 -10.98 -43.25 -11.66
CA ARG A 295 -9.57 -43.65 -11.79
C ARG A 295 -8.68 -42.49 -12.25
N ALA A 296 -9.12 -41.73 -13.26
CA ALA A 296 -8.40 -40.58 -13.75
C ALA A 296 -8.25 -39.50 -12.67
N TRP A 297 -9.30 -39.25 -11.89
CA TRP A 297 -9.29 -38.35 -10.74
C TRP A 297 -8.32 -38.81 -9.66
N GLY A 298 -8.34 -40.10 -9.29
CA GLY A 298 -7.40 -40.68 -8.33
C GLY A 298 -5.93 -40.53 -8.76
N LEU A 299 -5.63 -40.74 -10.04
CA LEU A 299 -4.28 -40.53 -10.59
C LEU A 299 -3.89 -39.05 -10.58
N ALA A 300 -4.77 -38.15 -11.04
CA ALA A 300 -4.49 -36.72 -11.09
C ALA A 300 -4.29 -36.12 -9.69
N SER A 301 -5.17 -36.46 -8.74
CA SER A 301 -5.06 -36.03 -7.34
C SER A 301 -3.80 -36.58 -6.65
N ALA A 302 -3.40 -37.82 -6.95
CA ALA A 302 -2.15 -38.38 -6.45
C ALA A 302 -0.92 -37.68 -7.03
N SER A 303 -0.92 -37.35 -8.32
CA SER A 303 0.16 -36.59 -8.96
C SER A 303 0.30 -35.20 -8.36
N LEU A 304 -0.81 -34.45 -8.23
CA LEU A 304 -0.80 -33.12 -7.60
C LEU A 304 -0.34 -33.17 -6.13
N ALA A 305 -0.70 -34.22 -5.40
CA ALA A 305 -0.23 -34.42 -4.03
C ALA A 305 1.28 -34.71 -3.95
N TRP A 306 1.84 -35.35 -4.98
CA TRP A 306 3.27 -35.59 -5.08
C TRP A 306 4.03 -34.29 -5.39
N ASP A 307 3.56 -33.52 -6.38
CA ASP A 307 4.17 -32.25 -6.78
C ASP A 307 4.12 -31.19 -5.66
N ALA A 308 3.08 -31.20 -4.84
CA ALA A 308 2.96 -30.31 -3.69
C ALA A 308 3.95 -30.61 -2.54
N LYS A 309 4.61 -31.77 -2.57
CA LYS A 309 5.55 -32.24 -1.54
C LYS A 309 7.02 -31.96 -1.86
N THR A 310 7.31 -31.71 -3.14
CA THR A 310 8.64 -31.40 -3.69
C THR A 310 8.89 -29.90 -3.72
#